data_AF-A0A4R6Q648-F1
#
_entry.id   AF-A0A4R6Q648-F1
#
_cell.length_a   1.000
_cell.length_b   1.000
_cell.length_c   1.000
_cell.angle_alpha   90.00
_cell.angle_beta   90.00
_cell.angle_gamma   90.00
#
_symmetry.space_group_name_H-M   'P 1'
#
loop_
_entity.id
_entity.type
_entity.pdbx_description
1 polymer ?
#
loop_
_entity_poly.entity_id
_entity_poly.type
_entity_poly.pdbx_seq_one_letter_code
_entity_poly.pdbx_strand_id
1 'polypeptide(L)' 'MAKESILEKAYIQATDNMSTSGVDKDAAFQTIKFEMVAYFSKHDANVTEAEIEEYIKVQTGELDEALSDYSMIQMDKRI' A
#
# COMPACT_ATOMS: atom_id res chain seq x y z
N MET A 1 9.23 -7.80 17.38
CA MET A 1 8.13 -7.57 16.42
C MET A 1 8.42 -8.40 15.19
N ALA A 2 7.43 -9.11 14.64
CA ALA A 2 7.60 -9.83 13.38
C ALA A 2 7.78 -8.82 12.23
N LYS A 3 8.64 -9.13 11.25
CA LYS A 3 8.98 -8.27 10.11
C LYS A 3 7.75 -7.73 9.37
N GLU A 4 6.75 -8.60 9.22
CA GLU A 4 5.46 -8.34 8.59
C GLU A 4 4.63 -7.26 9.32
N SER A 5 4.61 -7.30 10.66
CA SER A 5 3.91 -6.29 11.48
C SER A 5 4.53 -4.88 11.37
N ILE A 6 5.82 -4.79 11.02
CA ILE A 6 6.48 -3.49 10.80
C ILE A 6 6.16 -2.98 9.39
N LEU A 7 6.08 -3.86 8.38
CA LEU A 7 5.64 -3.52 7.02
C LEU A 7 4.21 -2.97 6.99
N GLU A 8 3.30 -3.63 7.70
CA GLU A 8 1.90 -3.20 7.82
C GLU A 8 1.79 -1.80 8.42
N LYS A 9 2.49 -1.54 9.53
CA LYS A 9 2.48 -0.21 10.19
C LYS A 9 3.05 0.89 9.30
N ALA A 10 4.15 0.61 8.60
CA ALA A 10 4.78 1.56 7.70
C ALA A 10 3.84 1.90 6.53
N TYR A 11 3.16 0.90 5.97
CA TYR A 11 2.20 1.07 4.88
C TYR A 11 0.99 1.91 5.31
N ILE A 12 0.36 1.57 6.45
CA ILE A 12 -0.77 2.34 6.98
C ILE A 12 -0.39 3.81 7.20
N GLN A 13 0.77 4.07 7.80
CA GLN A 13 1.22 5.43 8.03
C GLN A 13 1.49 6.19 6.72
N ALA A 14 2.07 5.52 5.72
CA ALA A 14 2.30 6.09 4.40
C ALA A 14 0.98 6.43 3.68
N THR A 15 -0.04 5.55 3.78
CA THR A 15 -1.35 5.77 3.16
C THR A 15 -2.19 6.81 3.91
N ASP A 16 -2.12 6.86 5.24
CA ASP A 16 -2.84 7.85 6.06
C ASP A 16 -2.29 9.27 5.84
N ASN A 17 -0.98 9.40 5.64
CA ASN A 17 -0.35 10.66 5.26
C ASN A 17 -0.70 11.08 3.83
N MET A 18 -1.06 10.13 2.97
CA MET A 18 -1.47 10.39 1.61
C MET A 18 -2.95 10.80 1.59
N SER A 19 -3.22 12.06 1.91
CA SER A 19 -4.55 12.66 1.72
C SER A 19 -5.01 12.40 0.28
N THR A 20 -6.08 11.61 0.14
CA THR A 20 -6.62 10.99 -1.07
C THR A 20 -6.96 12.00 -2.18
N SER A 21 -5.93 12.50 -2.87
CA SER A 21 -6.03 13.63 -3.79
C SER A 21 -5.74 13.22 -5.22
N GLY A 22 -6.45 12.19 -5.72
CA GLY A 22 -6.52 11.90 -7.16
C GLY A 22 -5.18 11.81 -7.90
N VAL A 23 -4.11 11.46 -7.17
CA VAL A 23 -2.75 11.44 -7.71
C VAL A 23 -2.61 10.23 -8.61
N ASP A 24 -1.84 10.39 -9.68
CA ASP A 24 -1.41 9.31 -10.57
C ASP A 24 -0.93 8.10 -9.75
N LYS A 25 -1.33 6.87 -10.16
CA LYS A 25 -0.94 5.62 -9.50
C LYS A 25 0.59 5.53 -9.35
N ASP A 26 1.34 6.05 -10.32
CA ASP A 26 2.81 6.06 -10.27
C ASP A 26 3.34 7.01 -9.18
N ALA A 27 2.72 8.19 -9.04
CA ALA A 27 3.08 9.16 -8.02
C ALA A 27 2.72 8.65 -6.61
N ALA A 28 1.58 7.98 -6.47
CA ALA A 28 1.18 7.31 -5.23
C ALA A 28 2.18 6.22 -4.84
N PHE A 29 2.57 5.36 -5.78
CA PHE A 29 3.56 4.31 -5.55
C PHE A 29 4.91 4.87 -5.06
N GLN A 30 5.44 5.90 -5.75
CA GLN A 30 6.72 6.52 -5.35
C GLN A 30 6.64 7.15 -3.96
N THR A 31 5.52 7.78 -3.63
CA THR A 31 5.30 8.39 -2.32
C THR A 31 5.23 7.35 -1.21
N ILE A 32 4.49 6.25 -1.40
CA ILE A 32 4.42 5.15 -0.41
C ILE A 32 5.80 4.55 -0.20
N LYS A 33 6.52 4.26 -1.30
CA LYS A 33 7.88 3.71 -1.22
C LYS A 33 8.79 4.63 -0.42
N PHE A 34 8.76 5.94 -0.70
CA PHE A 34 9.59 6.92 0.00
C PHE A 34 9.27 6.99 1.51
N GLU A 35 8.00 7.08 1.88
CA GLU A 35 7.56 7.12 3.28
C GLU A 35 7.93 5.84 4.04
N MET A 36 7.75 4.67 3.41
CA MET A 36 8.14 3.39 4.00
C MET A 36 9.66 3.31 4.22
N VAL A 37 10.47 3.69 3.23
CA VAL A 37 11.94 3.76 3.38
C VAL A 37 12.34 4.70 4.53
N ALA A 38 11.71 5.86 4.61
CA ALA A 38 11.95 6.83 5.69
C ALA A 38 11.55 6.27 7.06
N TYR A 39 10.46 5.51 7.15
CA TYR A 39 10.02 4.82 8.36
C TYR A 39 11.06 3.79 8.81
N PHE A 40 11.48 2.88 7.94
CA PHE A 40 12.44 1.84 8.30
C PHE A 40 13.82 2.38 8.67
N SER A 41 14.25 3.47 8.01
CA SER A 41 15.49 4.17 8.35
C SER A 41 15.46 4.73 9.79
N LYS A 42 14.28 5.11 10.30
CA LYS A 42 14.12 5.60 11.69
C LYS A 42 13.97 4.49 12.71
N HIS A 43 13.56 3.29 12.29
CA HIS A 43 13.22 2.16 13.16
C HIS A 43 14.26 1.02 13.15
N ASP A 44 15.41 1.23 12.50
CA ASP A 44 16.53 0.29 12.41
C ASP A 44 16.11 -1.13 12.01
N ALA A 45 15.17 -1.19 11.07
CA ALA A 45 14.62 -2.44 10.57
C ALA A 45 15.42 -2.91 9.35
N ASN A 46 15.82 -4.19 9.36
CA ASN A 46 16.54 -4.79 8.25
C ASN A 46 15.56 -5.22 7.13
N VAL A 47 15.03 -4.23 6.42
CA VAL A 47 14.10 -4.38 5.30
C VAL A 47 14.73 -3.71 4.08
N THR A 48 14.82 -4.45 2.97
CA THR A 48 15.38 -3.92 1.72
C THR A 48 14.33 -3.15 0.93
N GLU A 49 14.74 -2.24 0.05
CA GLU A 49 13.82 -1.55 -0.86
C GLU A 49 13.01 -2.52 -1.73
N ALA A 50 13.60 -3.65 -2.15
CA ALA A 50 12.90 -4.66 -2.94
C ALA A 50 11.73 -5.28 -2.18
N GLU A 51 11.91 -5.57 -0.88
CA GLU A 51 10.85 -6.09 -0.01
C GLU A 51 9.72 -5.07 0.20
N ILE A 52 10.07 -3.78 0.25
CA ILE A 52 9.08 -2.69 0.32
C ILE A 52 8.27 -2.63 -0.99
N GLU A 53 8.94 -2.67 -2.13
CA GLU A 53 8.27 -2.64 -3.44
C GLU A 53 7.34 -3.84 -3.64
N GLU A 54 7.78 -5.03 -3.27
CA GLU A 54 6.98 -6.25 -3.36
C GLU A 54 5.74 -6.16 -2.47
N TYR A 55 5.92 -5.68 -1.22
CA TYR A 55 4.82 -5.47 -0.29
C TYR A 55 3.77 -4.49 -0.84
N ILE A 56 4.19 -3.34 -1.38
CA ILE A 56 3.27 -2.35 -1.96
C ILE A 56 2.50 -2.95 -3.15
N LYS A 57 3.16 -3.75 -3.99
CA LYS A 57 2.51 -4.40 -5.15
C LYS A 57 1.44 -5.40 -4.71
N VAL A 58 1.73 -6.22 -3.69
CA VAL A 58 0.75 -7.16 -3.13
C VAL A 58 -0.47 -6.40 -2.60
N GLN A 59 -0.24 -5.38 -1.76
CA GLN A 59 -1.33 -4.59 -1.18
C GLN A 59 -2.16 -3.85 -2.24
N THR A 60 -1.51 -3.35 -3.30
CA THR A 60 -2.23 -2.70 -4.42
C THR A 60 -3.05 -3.71 -5.23
N GLY A 61 -2.52 -4.92 -5.44
CA GLY A 61 -3.22 -6.00 -6.13
C GLY A 61 -4.46 -6.49 -5.37
N GLU A 62 -4.34 -6.69 -4.06
CA GLU A 62 -5.47 -7.04 -3.19
C GLU A 62 -6.57 -5.96 -3.23
N LEU A 63 -6.17 -4.68 -3.30
CA LEU A 63 -7.10 -3.55 -3.43
C LEU A 63 -7.80 -3.52 -4.79
N ASP A 64 -7.07 -3.69 -5.89
CA ASP A 64 -7.63 -3.71 -7.25
C ASP A 64 -8.59 -4.92 -7.40
N GLU A 65 -8.26 -6.07 -6.82
CA GLU A 65 -9.14 -7.27 -6.78
C GLU A 65 -10.42 -7.00 -5.98
N ALA A 66 -10.31 -6.45 -4.77
CA ALA A 66 -11.47 -6.12 -3.94
C ALA A 66 -12.40 -5.09 -4.61
N LEU A 67 -11.85 -4.11 -5.32
CA LEU A 67 -12.62 -3.13 -6.09
C LEU A 67 -13.32 -3.78 -7.30
N SER A 68 -12.66 -4.71 -7.98
CA SER A 68 -13.25 -5.49 -9.07
C SER A 68 -14.43 -6.32 -8.58
N ASP A 69 -14.28 -7.05 -7.48
CA ASP A 69 -15.33 -7.85 -6.85
C ASP A 69 -16.52 -6.99 -6.41
N TYR A 70 -16.25 -5.83 -5.80
CA TYR A 70 -17.30 -4.87 -5.44
C TYR A 70 -18.08 -4.38 -6.67
N SER A 71 -17.38 -4.11 -7.77
CA SER A 71 -18.01 -3.67 -9.03
C SER A 71 -18.93 -4.74 -9.62
N MET A 72 -18.52 -6.02 -9.56
CA MET A 72 -19.33 -7.14 -10.03
C MET A 72 -20.58 -7.35 -9.16
N ILE A 73 -20.45 -7.26 -7.83
CA ILE A 73 -21.60 -7.34 -6.90
C ILE A 73 -22.62 -6.23 -7.18
N GLN A 74 -22.16 -5.02 -7.54
CA GLN A 74 -23.04 -3.89 -7.86
C GLN A 74 -23.71 -4.01 -9.23
N MET A 75 -23.14 -4.75 -10.19
CA MET A 75 -23.78 -5.05 -11.47
C MET A 75 -24.89 -6.11 -11.30
N ASP A 76 -24.64 -7.14 -10.48
CA ASP A 76 -25.61 -8.23 -10.24
C ASP A 76 -26.86 -7.76 -9.48
N LYS A 77 -26.74 -6.71 -8.66
CA LYS A 77 -27.87 -6.06 -7.96
C LYS A 77 -28.72 -5.12 -8.84
N ARG A 78 -28.36 -4.91 -10.10
CA ARG A 78 -29.09 -4.03 -11.04
C ARG A 78 -29.94 -4.79 -12.06
N ILE A 79 -30.06 -6.11 -11.94
CA ILE A 79 -30.90 -6.98 -12.79
C ILE A 79 -32.19 -7.33 -12.05
#